data_AF-A0A4Q1B0F0-F1
#
_entry.id   AF-A0A4Q1B0F0-F1
#
_cell.length_a   1.000
_cell.length_b   1.000
_cell.length_c   1.000
_cell.angle_alpha   90.00
_cell.angle_beta   90.00
_cell.angle_gamma   90.00
#
_symmetry.space_group_name_H-M   'P 1'
#
loop_
_entity.id
_entity.type
_entity.pdbx_description
1 polymer ?
#
loop_
_entity_poly.entity_id
_entity_poly.type
_entity_poly.pdbx_seq_one_letter_code
_entity_poly.pdbx_strand_id
1 'polypeptide(L)'
;MKLFKIIIFSGIFGAIIGYGSINYLHSKMEKELLTYLILNAKVKELEDIYALCDGLLKTNPTSKNLGACETISKQVNNLTKDIKNKCPYINFYTSYIGEIE
;
A
#
# COMPACT_ATOMS: atom_id res chain seq x y z
N MET A 1 40.73 23.69 7.83
CA MET A 1 40.49 23.31 6.41
C MET A 1 40.14 21.83 6.18
N LYS A 2 40.75 20.86 6.87
CA LYS A 2 40.42 19.42 6.73
C LYS A 2 38.94 19.09 7.07
N LEU A 3 38.42 19.62 8.19
CA LEU A 3 37.01 19.43 8.59
C LEU A 3 36.02 19.93 7.54
N PHE A 4 36.26 21.11 6.97
CA PHE A 4 35.40 21.70 5.93
C PHE A 4 35.32 20.82 4.67
N LYS A 5 36.44 20.22 4.24
CA LYS A 5 36.45 19.26 3.13
C LYS A 5 35.61 18.01 3.44
N ILE A 6 35.74 17.45 4.65
CA ILE A 6 34.97 16.26 5.07
C ILE A 6 33.47 16.55 5.06
N ILE A 7 33.04 17.72 5.54
CA ILE A 7 31.63 18.14 5.52
C ILE A 7 31.11 18.26 4.08
N ILE A 8 31.87 18.86 3.17
CA ILE A 8 31.48 18.95 1.76
C ILE A 8 31.39 17.56 1.11
N PHE A 9 32.39 16.71 1.32
CA PHE A 9 32.39 15.36 0.76
C PHE A 9 31.23 14.52 1.29
N SER A 10 30.96 14.57 2.60
CA SER A 10 29.82 13.86 3.20
C SER A 10 28.47 14.40 2.71
N GLY A 11 28.34 15.72 2.53
CA GLY A 11 27.14 16.34 1.96
C GLY A 11 26.88 15.89 0.51
N ILE A 12 27.91 15.91 -0.35
CA ILE A 12 27.80 15.44 -1.73
C ILE A 12 27.47 13.94 -1.76
N PHE A 13 28.14 13.14 -0.93
CA PHE A 13 27.90 11.71 -0.86
C PHE A 13 26.48 11.39 -0.40
N GLY A 14 25.98 12.10 0.61
CA GLY A 14 24.60 11.99 1.07
C GLY A 14 23.58 12.38 -0.01
N ALA A 15 23.84 13.45 -0.76
CA ALA A 15 22.97 13.87 -1.87
C ALA A 15 22.93 12.82 -3.00
N ILE A 16 24.07 12.23 -3.37
CA ILE A 16 24.14 11.17 -4.39
C ILE A 16 23.34 9.94 -3.94
N ILE A 17 23.53 9.50 -2.70
CA ILE A 17 22.79 8.35 -2.16
C ILE A 17 21.29 8.67 -2.12
N GLY A 18 20.89 9.83 -1.59
CA GLY A 18 19.50 10.23 -1.50
C GLY A 18 18.81 10.24 -2.87
N TYR A 19 19.44 10.88 -3.86
CA TYR A 19 18.93 10.91 -5.24
C TYR A 19 18.84 9.51 -5.84
N GLY A 20 19.87 8.68 -5.65
CA GLY A 20 19.87 7.29 -6.11
C GLY A 20 18.75 6.45 -5.49
N SER A 21 18.51 6.60 -4.18
CA SER A 21 17.45 5.90 -3.46
C SER A 21 16.06 6.31 -3.93
N ILE A 22 15.82 7.60 -4.18
CA ILE A 22 14.54 8.10 -4.70
C ILE A 22 14.26 7.53 -6.09
N ASN A 23 15.24 7.62 -7.00
CA ASN A 23 15.09 7.09 -8.36
C ASN A 23 14.90 5.57 -8.37
N TYR A 24 15.62 4.85 -7.50
CA TYR A 24 15.44 3.42 -7.33
C TYR A 24 14.01 3.09 -6.89
N LEU A 25 13.50 3.77 -5.85
CA LEU A 25 12.15 3.55 -5.35
C LEU A 25 11.11 3.87 -6.42
N HIS A 26 11.26 5.00 -7.12
CA HIS A 26 10.37 5.40 -8.20
C HIS A 26 10.30 4.35 -9.31
N SER A 27 11.45 3.89 -9.82
CA SER A 27 11.51 2.87 -10.88
C SER A 27 10.89 1.53 -10.44
N LYS A 28 11.02 1.17 -9.16
CA LYS A 28 10.39 -0.03 -8.62
C LYS A 28 8.88 0.13 -8.51
N MET A 29 8.39 1.27 -8.05
CA MET A 29 6.95 1.55 -7.98
C MET A 29 6.30 1.57 -9.37
N GLU A 30 6.95 2.14 -10.39
CA GLU A 30 6.43 2.11 -11.76
C GLU A 30 6.16 0.67 -12.24
N LYS A 31 7.04 -0.27 -11.89
CA LYS A 31 6.87 -1.69 -12.24
C LYS A 31 5.71 -2.35 -11.51
N GLU A 32 5.39 -1.87 -10.32
CA GLU A 32 4.28 -2.39 -9.50
C GLU A 32 2.95 -1.72 -9.81
N LEU A 33 2.96 -0.54 -10.44
CA LEU A 33 1.82 0.36 -10.56
C LEU A 33 0.58 -0.32 -11.15
N LEU A 34 0.73 -1.02 -12.27
CA LEU A 34 -0.39 -1.68 -12.93
C LEU A 34 -1.00 -2.79 -12.06
N THR A 35 -0.16 -3.60 -11.43
CA THR A 35 -0.59 -4.65 -10.49
C THR A 35 -1.30 -4.04 -9.28
N TYR A 36 -0.73 -2.98 -8.72
CA TYR A 36 -1.30 -2.26 -7.57
C TYR A 36 -2.67 -1.69 -7.92
N LEU A 37 -2.82 -0.99 -9.04
CA LEU A 37 -4.10 -0.41 -9.46
C LEU A 37 -5.19 -1.47 -9.62
N ILE A 38 -4.86 -2.62 -10.24
CA ILE A 38 -5.80 -3.73 -10.41
C ILE A 38 -6.21 -4.32 -9.06
N LEU A 39 -5.25 -4.58 -8.17
CA LEU A 39 -5.55 -5.16 -6.85
C LEU A 39 -6.31 -4.18 -5.96
N ASN A 40 -5.94 -2.90 -5.97
CA ASN A 40 -6.57 -1.86 -5.19
C ASN A 40 -8.02 -1.61 -5.63
N ALA A 41 -8.28 -1.62 -6.95
CA ALA A 41 -9.64 -1.54 -7.47
C ALA A 41 -10.52 -2.72 -6.97
N LYS A 42 -9.98 -3.95 -6.97
CA LYS A 42 -10.68 -5.13 -6.45
C LYS A 42 -10.94 -5.06 -4.94
N VAL A 43 -9.98 -4.55 -4.17
CA VAL A 43 -10.17 -4.33 -2.73
C VAL A 43 -11.33 -3.36 -2.51
N LYS A 44 -11.32 -2.22 -3.21
CA LYS A 44 -12.36 -1.20 -3.08
C LYS A 44 -13.75 -1.75 -3.44
N GLU A 45 -13.85 -2.51 -4.52
CA GLU A 45 -15.10 -3.18 -4.91
C GLU A 45 -15.61 -4.12 -3.80
N LEU A 46 -14.72 -4.92 -3.20
CA LEU A 46 -15.08 -5.83 -2.11
C LEU A 46 -15.40 -5.11 -0.80
N GLU A 47 -14.77 -3.97 -0.52
CA GLU A 47 -15.10 -3.12 0.62
C GLU A 47 -16.50 -2.50 0.47
N ASP A 48 -16.87 -2.04 -0.72
CA ASP A 48 -18.21 -1.55 -1.02
C ASP A 48 -19.25 -2.67 -0.83
N ILE A 49 -18.96 -3.88 -1.32
CA ILE A 49 -19.80 -5.07 -1.11
C ILE A 49 -19.88 -5.41 0.39
N TYR A 50 -18.78 -5.31 1.13
CA TYR A 50 -18.76 -5.56 2.57
C TYR A 50 -19.63 -4.55 3.32
N ALA A 51 -19.58 -3.27 2.96
CA ALA A 51 -20.42 -2.23 3.55
C ALA A 51 -21.92 -2.48 3.30
N LEU A 52 -22.27 -2.91 2.08
CA LEU A 52 -23.64 -3.35 1.76
C LEU A 52 -24.05 -4.57 2.60
N CYS A 53 -23.14 -5.52 2.78
CA CYS A 53 -23.37 -6.72 3.57
C CYS A 53 -23.59 -6.40 5.06
N ASP A 54 -22.80 -5.48 5.63
CA ASP A 54 -22.98 -4.97 6.99
C ASP A 54 -24.34 -4.28 7.17
N GLY A 55 -24.74 -3.45 6.19
CA GLY A 55 -26.07 -2.84 6.16
C GLY A 55 -27.20 -3.89 6.14
N LEU A 56 -27.05 -4.94 5.32
CA LEU A 56 -28.00 -6.05 5.26
C LEU A 56 -28.05 -6.86 6.55
N LEU A 57 -26.91 -7.07 7.22
CA LEU A 57 -26.87 -7.74 8.52
C LEU A 57 -27.62 -6.98 9.60
N LYS A 58 -27.53 -5.65 9.59
CA LYS A 58 -28.27 -4.80 10.54
C LYS A 58 -29.79 -4.91 10.38
N THR A 59 -30.27 -5.11 9.15
CA THR A 59 -31.71 -5.22 8.86
C THR A 59 -32.22 -6.65 8.89
N ASN A 60 -31.37 -7.63 8.59
CA ASN A 60 -31.74 -9.04 8.51
C ASN A 60 -30.58 -9.99 8.92
N PRO A 61 -30.34 -10.15 10.24
CA PRO A 61 -29.24 -10.94 10.78
C PRO A 61 -29.56 -12.44 10.73
N THR A 62 -29.46 -13.05 9.55
CA THR A 62 -29.51 -14.52 9.40
C THR A 62 -28.12 -15.12 9.40
N SER A 63 -28.00 -16.39 9.82
CA SER A 63 -26.72 -17.12 9.75
C SER A 63 -26.14 -17.19 8.34
N LYS A 64 -27.01 -17.28 7.32
CA LYS A 64 -26.61 -17.24 5.91
C LYS A 64 -25.98 -15.90 5.52
N ASN A 65 -26.59 -14.79 5.92
CA ASN A 65 -26.06 -13.46 5.64
C ASN A 65 -24.73 -13.23 6.38
N LEU A 66 -24.62 -13.73 7.61
CA LEU A 66 -23.40 -13.61 8.42
C LEU A 66 -22.22 -14.35 7.79
N GLY A 67 -22.43 -15.60 7.35
CA GLY A 67 -21.39 -16.37 6.64
C GLY A 67 -20.98 -15.74 5.30
N ALA A 68 -21.91 -15.10 4.58
CA ALA A 68 -21.60 -14.37 3.36
C ALA A 68 -20.70 -13.14 3.65
N CYS A 69 -21.04 -12.32 4.65
CA CYS A 69 -20.23 -11.14 5.01
C CYS A 69 -18.85 -11.52 5.56
N GLU A 70 -18.75 -12.60 6.34
CA GLU A 70 -17.46 -13.14 6.79
C GLU A 70 -16.59 -13.60 5.61
N THR A 71 -17.19 -14.20 4.58
CA THR A 71 -16.47 -14.63 3.38
C THR A 71 -15.89 -13.44 2.62
N ILE A 72 -16.69 -12.38 2.43
CA ILE A 72 -16.25 -11.13 1.79
C ILE A 72 -15.12 -10.50 2.61
N SER A 73 -15.29 -10.39 3.94
CA SER A 73 -14.25 -9.86 4.83
C SER A 73 -12.93 -10.63 4.72
N LYS A 74 -12.98 -11.97 4.64
CA LYS A 74 -11.78 -12.80 4.41
C LYS A 74 -11.14 -12.51 3.06
N GLN A 75 -11.93 -12.31 2.00
CA GLN A 75 -11.42 -11.97 0.67
C GLN A 75 -10.74 -10.60 0.63
N VAL A 76 -11.34 -9.58 1.25
CA VAL A 76 -10.72 -8.25 1.43
C VAL A 76 -9.35 -8.41 2.10
N ASN A 77 -9.32 -9.09 3.26
CA ASN A 77 -8.08 -9.30 4.02
C ASN A 77 -7.00 -10.03 3.21
N ASN A 78 -7.39 -11.03 2.41
CA ASN A 78 -6.45 -11.76 1.56
C ASN A 78 -5.91 -10.88 0.43
N LEU A 79 -6.75 -10.05 -0.21
CA LEU A 79 -6.30 -9.13 -1.24
C LEU A 79 -5.40 -8.02 -0.68
N THR A 80 -5.68 -7.51 0.51
CA THR A 80 -4.79 -6.56 1.19
C THR A 80 -3.41 -7.18 1.47
N LYS A 81 -3.36 -8.46 1.87
CA LYS A 81 -2.08 -9.19 2.01
C LYS A 81 -1.38 -9.37 0.66
N ASP A 82 -2.13 -9.67 -0.40
CA ASP A 82 -1.60 -9.78 -1.74
C ASP A 82 -0.98 -8.46 -2.23
N ILE A 83 -1.60 -7.30 -1.93
CA ILE A 83 -1.02 -5.99 -2.22
C ILE A 83 0.32 -5.82 -1.50
N LYS A 84 0.40 -6.15 -0.21
CA LYS A 84 1.66 -6.08 0.57
C LYS A 84 2.76 -6.96 -0.02
N ASN A 85 2.41 -8.14 -0.50
CA ASN A 85 3.37 -9.11 -1.02
C ASN A 85 3.79 -8.84 -2.47
N LYS A 86 2.85 -8.40 -3.33
CA LYS A 86 3.06 -8.20 -4.77
C LYS A 86 3.47 -6.78 -5.13
N CYS A 87 3.18 -5.81 -4.25
CA CYS A 87 3.50 -4.40 -4.44
C CYS A 87 4.25 -3.82 -3.22
N PRO A 88 5.37 -4.43 -2.78
CA PRO A 88 6.09 -4.01 -1.58
C PRO A 88 6.62 -2.57 -1.63
N TYR A 89 7.04 -2.05 -2.78
CA TYR A 89 7.59 -0.69 -2.86
C TYR A 89 6.50 0.37 -2.80
N ILE A 90 5.37 0.16 -3.49
CA ILE A 90 4.19 1.02 -3.36
C ILE A 90 3.66 0.96 -1.93
N ASN A 91 3.53 -0.25 -1.35
CA ASN A 91 3.08 -0.39 0.04
C ASN A 91 4.02 0.32 1.02
N PHE A 92 5.33 0.19 0.85
CA PHE A 92 6.31 0.93 1.66
C PHE A 92 6.10 2.45 1.53
N TYR A 93 5.98 2.96 0.30
CA TYR A 93 5.75 4.38 0.07
C TYR A 93 4.46 4.85 0.75
N THR A 94 3.34 4.17 0.53
CA THR A 94 2.05 4.58 1.11
C THR A 94 2.04 4.48 2.64
N SER A 95 2.70 3.48 3.24
CA SER A 95 2.71 3.31 4.71
C SER A 95 3.67 4.22 5.46
N TYR A 96 4.73 4.74 4.83
CA TYR A 96 5.79 5.47 5.54
C TYR A 96 6.12 6.85 4.98
N ILE A 97 5.76 7.12 3.73
CA ILE A 97 6.13 8.37 3.04
C ILE A 97 4.88 9.15 2.61
N GLY A 98 3.87 8.46 2.08
CA GLY A 98 2.67 9.06 1.50
C GLY A 98 1.64 9.58 2.52
N GLU A 99 1.70 9.17 3.79
CA GLU A 99 0.80 9.64 4.86
C GLU A 99 1.22 10.97 5.51
N ILE A 100 2.19 11.70 4.94
CA ILE A 100 2.53 13.05 5.41
C ILE A 100 1.55 14.06 4.77
N GLU A 101 0.33 14.14 5.33
CA GLU A 101 -0.54 15.32 5.25
C GLU A 101 -0.27 16.27 6.43
#